data_AF-A0A0F4G9R4-F1
#
_entry.id   AF-A0A0F4G9R4-F1
#
_cell.length_a   1.000
_cell.length_b   1.000
_cell.length_c   1.000
_cell.angle_alpha   90.00
_cell.angle_beta   90.00
_cell.angle_gamma   90.00
#
_symmetry.space_group_name_H-M   'P 1'
#
loop_
_entity.id
_entity.type
_entity.pdbx_description
1 polymer ?
#
loop_
_entity_poly.entity_id
_entity_poly.type
_entity_poly.pdbx_seq_one_letter_code
_entity_poly.pdbx_strand_id
1 'polypeptide(L)'
;MCQICGISDIAKKDRWPKPVEANKVDLYFLISTIHDTYEQFKELQQKTPLTPIPELLITLLRTLREHLGSIEDDREKWWTSPAKREMRKTLDLEGNQKKLSELHKINTAVKGRLEEMQAKLGCFVKWTLGMNGGVYELDNAWRVAGGV
;
A
#
# COMPACT_ATOMS: atom_id res chain seq x y z
N MET A 1 -0.51 12.69 -12.83
CA MET A 1 0.06 11.56 -12.06
C MET A 1 -1.10 10.73 -11.52
N CYS A 2 -1.17 9.43 -11.81
CA CYS A 2 -2.33 8.61 -11.41
C CYS A 2 -2.32 8.32 -9.89
N GLN A 3 -3.47 7.94 -9.32
CA GLN A 3 -3.58 7.70 -7.87
C GLN A 3 -2.62 6.60 -7.39
N ILE A 4 -2.28 5.62 -8.24
CA ILE A 4 -1.31 4.55 -7.95
C ILE A 4 0.12 5.10 -7.81
N CYS A 5 0.56 6.00 -8.71
CA CYS A 5 1.86 6.67 -8.55
C CYS A 5 1.94 7.49 -7.25
N GLY A 6 0.81 8.02 -6.78
CA GLY A 6 0.74 8.71 -5.48
C GLY A 6 1.08 7.81 -4.29
N ILE A 7 0.98 6.48 -4.41
CA ILE A 7 1.43 5.52 -3.38
C ILE A 7 2.95 5.54 -3.29
N SER A 8 3.67 5.65 -4.41
CA SER A 8 5.13 5.77 -4.42
C SER A 8 5.60 7.04 -3.71
N ASP A 9 4.89 8.15 -3.88
CA ASP A 9 5.27 9.40 -3.21
C ASP A 9 5.10 9.33 -1.69
N ILE A 10 4.11 8.58 -1.20
CA ILE A 10 3.99 8.28 0.23
C ILE A 10 5.15 7.39 0.69
N ALA A 11 5.54 6.40 -0.13
CA ALA A 11 6.63 5.48 0.18
C ALA A 11 8.00 6.16 0.27
N LYS A 12 8.20 7.24 -0.50
CA LYS A 12 9.40 8.08 -0.50
C LYS A 12 9.57 8.89 0.79
N LYS A 13 8.51 9.12 1.57
CA LYS A 13 8.61 9.89 2.82
C LYS A 13 9.60 9.21 3.78
N ASP A 14 10.54 9.99 4.30
CA ASP A 14 11.66 9.50 5.12
C ASP A 14 11.23 8.78 6.40
N ARG A 15 12.08 7.86 6.88
CA ARG A 15 11.98 7.06 8.13
C ARG A 15 10.97 5.91 8.12
N TRP A 16 11.43 4.77 7.63
CA TRP A 16 10.77 3.48 7.83
C TRP A 16 11.60 2.65 8.81
N PRO A 17 11.00 1.82 9.68
CA PRO A 17 11.75 0.82 10.42
C PRO A 17 12.45 -0.12 9.44
N LYS A 18 13.69 -0.52 9.73
CA LYS A 18 14.49 -1.39 8.85
C LYS A 18 13.74 -2.61 8.30
N PRO A 19 12.94 -3.36 9.10
CA PRO A 19 12.20 -4.52 8.58
C PRO A 19 11.20 -4.13 7.47
N VAL A 20 10.65 -2.93 7.56
CA VAL A 20 9.63 -2.43 6.64
C VAL A 20 10.27 -1.75 5.42
N GLU A 21 11.46 -1.19 5.58
CA GLU A 21 12.20 -0.49 4.52
C GLU A 21 12.61 -1.40 3.36
N ALA A 22 12.89 -2.69 3.63
CA ALA A 22 13.21 -3.68 2.61
C ALA A 22 12.08 -3.83 1.57
N ASN A 23 10.82 -3.70 2.00
CA ASN A 23 9.65 -3.84 1.14
C ASN A 23 9.45 -2.69 0.14
N LYS A 24 10.20 -1.58 0.27
CA LYS A 24 10.06 -0.41 -0.61
C LYS A 24 10.41 -0.73 -2.07
N VAL A 25 11.44 -1.55 -2.29
CA VAL A 25 11.90 -1.88 -3.66
C VAL A 25 10.78 -2.60 -4.40
N ASP A 26 10.22 -3.64 -3.77
CA ASP A 26 9.12 -4.42 -4.33
C ASP A 26 7.87 -3.56 -4.53
N LEU A 27 7.58 -2.68 -3.59
CA LEU A 27 6.45 -1.74 -3.69
C LEU A 27 6.60 -0.80 -4.91
N TYR A 28 7.79 -0.25 -5.14
CA TYR A 28 8.03 0.61 -6.30
C TYR A 28 7.93 -0.15 -7.62
N PHE A 29 8.49 -1.36 -7.68
CA PHE A 29 8.40 -2.21 -8.86
C PHE A 29 6.93 -2.53 -9.21
N LEU A 30 6.14 -2.89 -8.19
CA LEU A 30 4.74 -3.23 -8.37
C LEU A 30 3.92 -2.01 -8.83
N ILE A 31 4.16 -0.84 -8.24
CA ILE A 31 3.49 0.41 -8.64
C ILE A 31 3.82 0.79 -10.09
N SER A 32 5.09 0.68 -10.50
CA SER A 32 5.50 0.93 -11.90
C SER A 32 4.77 -0.02 -12.85
N THR A 33 4.76 -1.32 -12.51
CA THR A 33 4.11 -2.35 -13.33
C THR A 33 2.60 -2.11 -13.47
N ILE A 34 1.93 -1.71 -12.38
CA ILE A 34 0.50 -1.36 -12.40
C ILE A 34 0.27 -0.11 -13.27
N HIS A 35 1.14 0.90 -13.17
CA HIS A 35 1.02 2.12 -13.97
C HIS A 35 1.09 1.80 -15.47
N ASP A 36 2.11 1.06 -15.89
CA ASP A 36 2.31 0.70 -17.29
C ASP A 36 1.14 -0.13 -17.83
N THR A 37 0.69 -1.11 -17.04
CA THR A 37 -0.48 -1.95 -17.40
C THR A 37 -1.76 -1.13 -17.51
N TYR A 38 -1.95 -0.15 -16.62
CA TYR A 38 -3.11 0.72 -16.64
C TYR A 38 -3.11 1.69 -17.82
N GLU A 39 -1.97 2.30 -18.16
CA GLU A 39 -1.91 3.20 -19.33
C GLU A 39 -2.17 2.41 -20.63
N GLN A 40 -1.65 1.19 -20.76
CA GLN A 40 -1.99 0.30 -21.88
C GLN A 40 -3.50 0.01 -21.96
N PHE A 41 -4.13 -0.32 -20.83
CA PHE A 41 -5.57 -0.54 -20.76
C PHE A 41 -6.36 0.71 -21.16
N LYS A 42 -5.96 1.87 -20.66
CA LYS A 42 -6.60 3.16 -20.96
C LYS A 42 -6.51 3.52 -22.44
N GLU A 43 -5.37 3.28 -23.08
CA GLU A 43 -5.21 3.46 -24.53
C GLU A 43 -6.13 2.52 -25.33
N LEU A 44 -6.26 1.28 -24.89
CA LEU A 44 -7.20 0.32 -25.49
C LEU A 44 -8.65 0.73 -25.29
N GLN A 45 -9.00 1.22 -24.10
CA GLN A 45 -10.35 1.70 -23.79
C GLN A 45 -10.75 2.91 -24.64
N GLN A 46 -9.82 3.80 -24.97
CA GLN A 46 -10.07 4.91 -25.90
C GLN A 46 -10.42 4.45 -27.31
N LYS A 47 -9.83 3.33 -27.76
CA LYS A 47 -10.10 2.75 -29.09
C LYS A 47 -11.36 1.87 -29.07
N THR A 48 -11.57 1.16 -27.96
CA THR A 48 -12.66 0.18 -27.77
C THR A 48 -13.27 0.39 -26.37
N PRO A 49 -14.33 1.22 -26.25
CA PRO A 49 -14.90 1.66 -24.97
C PRO A 49 -15.44 0.53 -24.07
N LEU A 50 -15.74 -0.63 -24.63
CA LEU A 50 -16.26 -1.81 -23.92
C LEU A 50 -15.16 -2.82 -23.56
N THR A 51 -13.88 -2.41 -23.60
CA THR A 51 -12.78 -3.30 -23.22
C THR A 51 -12.87 -3.63 -21.73
N PRO A 52 -12.97 -4.91 -21.35
CA PRO A 52 -12.99 -5.29 -19.94
C PRO A 52 -11.64 -4.99 -19.28
N ILE A 53 -11.65 -4.79 -17.98
CA ILE A 53 -10.42 -4.58 -17.20
C ILE A 53 -9.55 -5.85 -17.31
N PRO A 54 -8.26 -5.74 -17.68
CA PRO A 54 -7.40 -6.90 -17.81
C PRO A 54 -7.24 -7.64 -16.47
N GLU A 55 -7.34 -8.97 -16.48
CA GLU A 55 -7.13 -9.80 -15.27
C GLU A 55 -5.73 -9.61 -14.68
N LEU A 56 -4.74 -9.30 -15.53
CA LEU A 56 -3.40 -8.93 -15.08
C LEU A 56 -3.42 -7.69 -14.18
N LEU A 57 -4.15 -6.63 -14.59
CA LEU A 57 -4.25 -5.40 -13.81
C LEU A 57 -4.94 -5.67 -12.46
N ILE A 58 -6.01 -6.48 -12.47
CA ILE A 58 -6.71 -6.90 -11.24
C ILE A 58 -5.77 -7.67 -10.32
N THR A 59 -5.00 -8.62 -10.86
CA THR A 59 -4.04 -9.43 -10.11
C THR A 59 -2.96 -8.56 -9.48
N LEU A 60 -2.38 -7.63 -10.24
CA LEU A 60 -1.36 -6.71 -9.72
C LEU A 60 -1.91 -5.83 -8.59
N LEU A 61 -3.16 -5.37 -8.69
CA LEU A 61 -3.82 -4.59 -7.63
C LEU A 61 -4.11 -5.43 -6.38
N ARG A 62 -4.47 -6.72 -6.53
CA ARG A 62 -4.59 -7.66 -5.40
C ARG A 62 -3.23 -7.88 -4.73
N THR A 63 -2.18 -8.12 -5.51
CA THR A 63 -0.81 -8.24 -4.99
C THR A 63 -0.38 -6.98 -4.24
N LEU A 64 -0.73 -5.79 -4.74
CA LEU A 64 -0.41 -4.54 -4.07
C LEU A 64 -1.12 -4.42 -2.72
N ARG A 65 -2.41 -4.79 -2.66
CA ARG A 65 -3.16 -4.84 -1.40
C ARG A 65 -2.52 -5.79 -0.39
N GLU A 66 -2.18 -7.00 -0.82
CA GLU A 66 -1.55 -8.02 0.02
C GLU A 66 -0.18 -7.54 0.53
N HIS A 67 0.63 -6.94 -0.35
CA HIS A 67 1.94 -6.40 0.02
C HIS A 67 1.82 -5.27 1.05
N LEU A 68 0.87 -4.35 0.88
CA LEU A 68 0.58 -3.31 1.89
C LEU A 68 0.12 -3.90 3.23
N GLY A 69 -0.62 -5.01 3.22
CA GLY A 69 -1.00 -5.76 4.42
C GLY A 69 0.21 -6.40 5.10
N SER A 70 1.07 -7.10 4.34
CA SER A 70 2.30 -7.69 4.86
C SER A 70 3.23 -6.66 5.49
N ILE A 71 3.32 -5.48 4.88
CA ILE A 71 4.09 -4.35 5.40
C ILE A 71 3.55 -3.86 6.76
N GLU A 72 2.23 -3.82 6.93
CA GLU A 72 1.58 -3.47 8.21
C GLU A 72 1.83 -4.54 9.28
N ASP A 73 1.76 -5.82 8.91
CA ASP A 73 2.09 -6.93 9.80
C ASP A 73 3.56 -6.88 10.26
N ASP A 74 4.49 -6.58 9.36
CA ASP A 74 5.92 -6.44 9.69
C ASP A 74 6.18 -5.25 10.62
N ARG A 75 5.47 -4.13 10.40
CA ARG A 75 5.49 -2.97 11.31
C ARG A 75 5.00 -3.39 12.70
N GLU A 76 3.89 -4.12 12.79
CA GLU A 76 3.33 -4.56 14.05
C GLU A 76 4.24 -5.55 14.78
N LYS A 77 4.77 -6.56 14.09
CA LYS A 77 5.75 -7.52 14.64
C LYS A 77 6.99 -6.81 15.16
N TRP A 78 7.51 -5.83 14.40
CA TRP A 78 8.62 -5.01 14.84
C TRP A 78 8.29 -4.26 16.14
N TRP A 79 7.15 -3.58 16.19
CA TRP A 79 6.75 -2.76 17.34
C TRP A 79 6.47 -3.58 18.60
N THR A 80 5.87 -4.75 18.44
CA THR A 80 5.46 -5.66 19.53
C THR A 80 6.54 -6.65 19.92
N SER A 81 7.65 -6.75 19.17
CA SER A 81 8.75 -7.67 19.46
C SER A 81 9.31 -7.51 20.89
N PRO A 82 9.75 -8.60 21.54
CA PRO A 82 10.39 -8.55 22.86
C PRO A 82 11.58 -7.57 22.90
N ALA A 83 12.42 -7.58 21.86
CA ALA A 83 13.57 -6.69 21.76
C ALA A 83 13.16 -5.20 21.74
N LYS A 84 12.08 -4.84 21.03
CA LYS A 84 11.58 -3.45 21.04
C LYS A 84 10.86 -3.08 22.33
N ARG A 85 10.15 -4.01 22.95
CA ARG A 85 9.55 -3.80 24.28
C ARG A 85 10.62 -3.51 25.33
N GLU A 86 11.67 -4.33 25.37
CA GLU A 86 12.78 -4.15 26.31
C GLU A 86 13.50 -2.84 26.07
N MET A 87 13.81 -2.51 24.81
CA MET A 87 14.41 -1.22 24.46
C MET A 87 13.58 -0.03 24.95
N ARG A 88 12.25 -0.07 24.82
CA ARG A 88 11.37 1.01 25.33
C ARG A 88 11.41 1.09 26.85
N LYS A 89 11.41 -0.05 27.53
CA LYS A 89 11.52 -0.12 28.99
C LYS A 89 12.84 0.45 29.49
N THR A 90 13.96 0.08 28.87
CA THR A 90 15.29 0.63 29.19
C THR A 90 15.32 2.14 28.99
N LEU A 91 14.82 2.65 27.86
CA LEU A 91 14.80 4.09 27.58
C LEU A 91 13.95 4.88 28.59
N ASP A 92 12.86 4.29 29.08
CA ASP A 92 12.01 4.88 30.10
C ASP A 92 12.72 4.93 31.47
N LEU A 93 13.36 3.83 31.87
CA LEU A 93 14.16 3.74 33.10
C LEU A 93 15.36 4.70 33.10
N GLU A 94 16.01 4.88 31.94
CA GLU A 94 17.12 5.83 31.74
C GLU A 94 16.65 7.30 31.63
N GLY A 95 15.34 7.57 31.65
CA GLY A 95 14.78 8.91 31.48
C GLY A 95 14.99 9.50 30.07
N ASN A 96 15.31 8.68 29.07
CA ASN A 96 15.59 9.12 27.70
C ASN A 96 14.30 9.36 26.88
N GLN A 97 13.49 10.31 27.36
CA GLN A 97 12.16 10.61 26.83
C GLN A 97 12.19 11.10 25.38
N LYS A 98 13.28 11.76 24.95
CA LYS A 98 13.45 12.20 23.55
C LYS A 98 13.45 11.00 22.60
N LYS A 99 14.31 10.01 22.87
CA LYS A 99 14.46 8.83 22.01
C LYS A 99 13.21 7.93 22.06
N LEU A 100 12.55 7.83 23.20
CA LEU A 100 11.27 7.14 23.33
C LEU A 100 10.19 7.82 22.46
N SER A 101 10.04 9.14 22.57
CA SER A 101 9.11 9.93 21.75
C SER A 101 9.37 9.76 20.25
N GLU A 102 10.64 9.80 19.82
CA GLU A 102 11.02 9.57 18.43
C GLU A 102 10.60 8.18 17.93
N LEU A 103 10.76 7.13 18.74
CA LEU A 103 10.32 5.78 18.38
C LEU A 103 8.80 5.69 18.18
N HIS A 104 8.01 6.32 19.07
CA HIS A 104 6.56 6.38 18.92
C HIS A 104 6.14 7.16 17.67
N LYS A 105 6.81 8.28 17.38
CA LYS A 105 6.59 9.07 16.17
C LYS A 105 6.84 8.25 14.90
N ILE A 106 7.94 7.49 14.84
CA ILE A 106 8.25 6.63 13.69
C ILE A 106 7.14 5.59 13.50
N ASN A 107 6.75 4.87 14.55
CA ASN A 107 5.70 3.85 14.45
C ASN A 107 4.37 4.43 13.95
N THR A 108 3.95 5.56 14.54
CA THR A 108 2.68 6.23 14.19
C THR A 108 2.72 6.77 12.77
N ALA A 109 3.85 7.34 12.34
CA ALA A 109 4.01 7.85 10.99
C ALA A 109 3.92 6.74 9.94
N VAL A 110 4.53 5.57 10.19
CA VAL A 110 4.46 4.43 9.27
C VAL A 110 3.04 3.92 9.16
N LYS A 111 2.35 3.75 10.29
CA LYS A 111 0.93 3.34 10.30
C LYS A 111 0.06 4.28 9.47
N GLY A 112 0.15 5.59 9.72
CA GLY A 112 -0.63 6.59 8.98
C GLY A 112 -0.31 6.62 7.48
N ARG A 113 0.94 6.37 7.09
CA ARG A 113 1.33 6.24 5.67
C ARG A 113 0.71 5.01 5.02
N LEU A 114 0.65 3.89 5.71
CA LEU A 114 0.05 2.66 5.18
C LEU A 114 -1.47 2.81 5.01
N GLU A 115 -2.14 3.46 5.96
CA GLU A 115 -3.54 3.85 5.82
C GLU A 115 -3.74 4.78 4.61
N GLU A 116 -2.86 5.77 4.41
CA GLU A 116 -2.88 6.69 3.26
C GLU A 116 -2.70 5.94 1.93
N MET A 117 -1.77 4.97 1.88
CA MET A 117 -1.53 4.13 0.69
C MET A 117 -2.73 3.24 0.36
N GLN A 118 -3.31 2.58 1.37
CA GLN A 118 -4.51 1.76 1.22
C GLN A 118 -5.71 2.59 0.74
N ALA A 119 -5.86 3.81 1.27
CA ALA A 119 -6.89 4.74 0.81
C ALA A 119 -6.69 5.13 -0.65
N LYS A 120 -5.45 5.43 -1.08
CA LYS A 120 -5.15 5.70 -2.50
C LYS A 120 -5.45 4.52 -3.42
N LEU A 121 -5.11 3.30 -3.00
CA LEU A 121 -5.48 2.09 -3.73
C LEU A 121 -7.01 1.98 -3.86
N GLY A 122 -7.75 2.17 -2.78
CA GLY A 122 -9.22 2.16 -2.80
C GLY A 122 -9.82 3.24 -3.69
N CYS A 123 -9.27 4.46 -3.67
CA CYS A 123 -9.67 5.54 -4.57
C CYS A 123 -9.41 5.19 -6.03
N PHE A 124 -8.26 4.59 -6.35
CA PHE A 124 -7.95 4.17 -7.71
C PHE A 124 -8.94 3.11 -8.20
N VAL A 125 -9.15 2.06 -7.41
CA VAL A 125 -10.08 0.97 -7.77
C VAL A 125 -11.50 1.51 -7.98
N LYS A 126 -11.99 2.34 -7.05
CA LYS A 126 -13.36 2.87 -7.14
C LYS A 126 -13.53 3.89 -8.26
N TRP A 127 -12.69 4.93 -8.29
CA TRP A 127 -12.93 6.10 -9.12
C TRP A 127 -12.24 6.02 -10.48
N THR A 128 -11.17 5.25 -10.60
CA THR A 128 -10.46 5.09 -11.88
C THR A 128 -10.94 3.85 -12.64
N LEU A 129 -11.21 2.74 -11.93
CA LEU A 129 -11.64 1.49 -12.56
C LEU A 129 -13.16 1.26 -12.50
N GLY A 130 -13.91 2.13 -11.82
CA GLY A 130 -15.37 2.02 -11.74
C GLY A 130 -15.88 0.88 -10.85
N MET A 131 -15.01 0.30 -10.01
CA MET A 131 -15.36 -0.79 -9.10
C MET A 131 -16.01 -0.22 -7.83
N ASN A 132 -17.34 -0.17 -7.78
CA ASN A 132 -18.10 0.61 -6.77
C ASN A 132 -17.93 0.11 -5.32
N GLY A 133 -17.74 -1.19 -5.13
CA GLY A 133 -17.38 -1.84 -3.87
C GLY A 133 -15.89 -1.69 -3.50
N GLY A 134 -15.11 -0.95 -4.29
CA GLY A 134 -13.72 -0.64 -4.02
C GLY A 134 -12.83 -1.87 -4.00
N VAL A 135 -11.90 -1.94 -3.06
CA VAL A 135 -10.91 -3.02 -2.95
C VAL A 135 -11.58 -4.40 -2.76
N TYR A 136 -12.79 -4.47 -2.20
CA TYR A 136 -13.55 -5.73 -2.06
C TYR A 136 -13.99 -6.34 -3.40
N GLU A 137 -14.19 -5.50 -4.42
CA GLU A 137 -14.50 -5.97 -5.77
C GLU A 137 -13.27 -6.54 -6.48
N LEU A 138 -12.04 -6.24 -6.03
CA LEU A 138 -10.87 -6.92 -6.57
C LEU A 138 -10.99 -8.43 -6.36
N ASP A 139 -11.43 -8.91 -5.21
CA ASP A 139 -11.57 -10.35 -4.93
C ASP A 139 -12.72 -10.99 -5.75
N ASN A 140 -13.67 -10.17 -6.20
CA ASN A 140 -14.89 -10.59 -6.91
C ASN A 140 -14.92 -10.13 -8.38
N ALA A 141 -13.79 -9.66 -8.94
CA ALA A 141 -13.76 -8.91 -10.20
C ALA A 141 -14.38 -9.66 -11.40
N TRP A 142 -14.30 -10.99 -11.42
CA TRP A 142 -14.95 -11.90 -12.37
C TRP A 142 -16.48 -11.71 -12.45
N ARG A 143 -17.13 -11.37 -11.32
CA ARG A 143 -18.58 -11.12 -11.25
C ARG A 143 -18.98 -9.70 -11.65
N VAL A 144 -18.03 -8.76 -11.65
CA VAL A 144 -18.26 -7.34 -11.99
C VAL A 144 -17.92 -7.06 -13.45
N ALA A 145 -16.90 -7.73 -14.00
CA ALA A 145 -16.50 -7.63 -15.41
C ALA A 145 -17.40 -8.45 -16.35
N GLY A 146 -18.05 -9.50 -15.85
CA GLY A 146 -19.06 -10.25 -16.56
C GLY A 146 -20.45 -9.75 -16.16
N GLY A 147 -20.92 -8.69 -16.81
CA GLY A 147 -22.32 -8.27 -16.67
C GLY A 147 -23.26 -9.44 -16.91
N VAL A 148 -23.95 -9.86 -15.85
CA VAL A 148 -25.21 -10.61 -15.93
C VAL A 148 -26.31 -9.63 -15.60
#